data_AF-A0A0L0MJ48-F1
#
_entry.id   AF-A0A0L0MJ48-F1
#
_cell.length_a   1.000
_cell.length_b   1.000
_cell.length_c   1.000
_cell.angle_alpha   90.00
_cell.angle_beta   90.00
_cell.angle_gamma   90.00
#
_symmetry.space_group_name_H-M   'P 1'
#
loop_
_entity.id
_entity.type
_entity.pdbx_description
1 polymer ?
#
loop_
_entity_poly.entity_id
_entity_poly.type
_entity_poly.pdbx_seq_one_letter_code
_entity_poly.pdbx_strand_id
1 'polypeptide(L)'
;MSIEEHTYDEPFDMTTPEGREAAFADEARRAKTALANCTPLYGEIKKSSKYYGQTKPGALFPVWISCHGEYAVQGGPGGQYRLKDVWIWALDGESKLKTRLN
;
A
#
# COMPACT_ATOMS: atom_id res chain seq x y z
N MET A 1 -31.92 18.51 10.65
CA MET A 1 -30.49 18.18 10.74
C MET A 1 -30.44 16.80 11.37
N SER A 2 -30.45 15.76 10.52
CA SER A 2 -30.47 14.37 10.98
C SER A 2 -29.05 13.96 11.29
N ILE A 3 -28.79 13.65 12.55
CA ILE A 3 -27.55 13.06 13.02
C ILE A 3 -27.58 11.59 12.60
N GLU A 4 -26.73 11.21 11.65
CA GLU A 4 -26.54 9.82 11.25
C GLU A 4 -26.05 9.04 12.47
N GLU A 5 -26.81 8.04 12.92
CA GLU A 5 -26.42 7.15 14.00
C GLU A 5 -25.16 6.39 13.58
N HIS A 6 -24.04 6.71 14.22
CA HIS A 6 -22.80 5.96 14.06
C HIS A 6 -22.95 4.66 14.83
N THR A 7 -23.46 3.61 14.18
CA THR A 7 -23.48 2.24 14.72
C THR A 7 -22.05 1.79 14.97
N TYR A 8 -21.64 1.76 16.24
CA TYR A 8 -20.44 1.07 16.66
C TYR A 8 -20.72 -0.43 16.59
N ASP A 9 -20.06 -1.13 15.66
CA ASP A 9 -20.05 -2.60 15.67
C ASP A 9 -19.56 -3.08 17.05
N GLU A 10 -20.26 -4.05 17.65
CA GLU A 10 -19.86 -4.60 18.95
C GLU A 10 -18.43 -5.17 18.88
N PRO A 11 -17.59 -4.95 19.91
CA PRO A 11 -16.22 -5.46 19.90
C PRO A 11 -16.20 -6.99 19.90
N PHE A 12 -15.36 -7.58 19.05
CA PHE A 12 -15.19 -9.04 18.98
C PHE A 12 -14.62 -9.60 20.29
N ASP A 13 -15.19 -10.70 20.79
CA ASP A 13 -14.63 -11.43 21.94
C ASP A 13 -13.39 -12.25 21.53
N MET A 14 -12.22 -11.61 21.62
CA MET A 14 -10.93 -12.20 21.26
C MET A 14 -10.48 -13.36 22.16
N THR A 15 -11.23 -13.69 23.23
CA THR A 15 -10.92 -14.84 24.10
C THR A 15 -11.47 -16.16 23.55
N THR A 16 -12.43 -16.08 22.63
CA THR A 16 -13.02 -17.25 21.94
C THR A 16 -12.35 -17.49 20.58
N PRO A 17 -12.23 -18.74 20.11
CA PRO A 17 -11.82 -19.04 18.74
C PRO A 17 -12.70 -18.34 17.69
N GLU A 18 -14.01 -18.31 17.92
CA GLU A 18 -15.00 -17.74 17.00
C GLU A 18 -14.85 -16.22 16.89
N GLY A 19 -14.62 -15.51 18.01
CA GLY A 19 -14.38 -14.06 17.99
C GLY A 19 -13.05 -13.69 17.33
N ARG A 20 -12.01 -14.54 17.45
CA ARG A 20 -10.75 -14.35 16.70
C ARG A 20 -10.95 -14.53 15.21
N GLU A 21 -11.67 -15.58 14.79
CA GLU A 21 -11.97 -15.82 13.38
C GLU A 21 -12.80 -14.69 12.78
N ALA A 22 -13.81 -14.20 13.50
CA ALA A 22 -14.60 -13.03 13.10
C ALA A 22 -13.75 -11.77 12.96
N ALA A 23 -12.81 -11.52 13.88
CA ALA A 23 -11.88 -10.40 13.79
C ALA A 23 -10.94 -10.50 12.58
N PHE A 24 -10.40 -11.69 12.29
CA PHE A 24 -9.59 -11.92 11.08
C PHE A 24 -10.41 -11.72 9.79
N ALA A 25 -11.67 -12.18 9.77
CA ALA A 25 -12.55 -12.00 8.64
C ALA A 25 -12.91 -10.51 8.42
N ASP A 26 -13.16 -9.75 9.48
CA ASP A 26 -13.39 -8.31 9.40
C ASP A 26 -12.13 -7.56 8.95
N GLU A 27 -10.96 -7.91 9.48
CA GLU A 27 -9.68 -7.35 9.05
C GLU A 27 -9.44 -7.63 7.55
N ALA A 28 -9.66 -8.85 7.10
CA ALA A 28 -9.54 -9.23 5.69
C ALA A 28 -10.55 -8.48 4.80
N ARG A 29 -11.79 -8.32 5.27
CA ARG A 29 -12.83 -7.53 4.59
C ARG A 29 -12.42 -6.06 4.49
N ARG A 30 -11.96 -5.46 5.58
CA ARG A 30 -11.46 -4.07 5.61
C ARG A 30 -10.23 -3.89 4.74
N ALA A 31 -9.30 -4.84 4.72
CA ALA A 31 -8.15 -4.84 3.83
C ALA A 31 -8.59 -4.92 2.35
N LYS A 32 -9.58 -5.75 2.02
CA LYS A 32 -10.14 -5.85 0.66
C LYS A 32 -10.86 -4.58 0.24
N THR A 33 -11.68 -3.98 1.12
CA THR A 33 -12.35 -2.71 0.87
C THR A 33 -11.35 -1.56 0.74
N ALA A 34 -10.30 -1.53 1.57
CA ALA A 34 -9.22 -0.57 1.44
C ALA A 34 -8.50 -0.74 0.10
N LEU A 35 -8.16 -1.96 -0.31
CA LEU A 35 -7.54 -2.21 -1.61
C LEU A 35 -8.42 -1.78 -2.79
N ALA A 36 -9.74 -1.95 -2.68
CA ALA A 36 -10.69 -1.50 -3.71
C ALA A 36 -10.81 0.03 -3.80
N ASN A 37 -10.58 0.75 -2.70
CA ASN A 37 -10.72 2.21 -2.61
C ASN A 37 -9.37 2.95 -2.61
N CYS A 38 -8.25 2.24 -2.58
CA CYS A 38 -6.91 2.82 -2.55
C CYS A 38 -6.30 2.88 -3.96
N THR A 39 -5.64 3.99 -4.25
CA THR A 39 -4.88 4.16 -5.50
C THR A 39 -3.64 3.26 -5.49
N PRO A 40 -3.40 2.46 -6.54
CA PRO A 40 -2.21 1.62 -6.64
C PRO A 40 -0.93 2.49 -6.69
N LEU A 41 0.10 2.04 -5.98
CA LEU A 41 1.40 2.68 -5.97
C LEU A 41 2.36 2.02 -6.97
N TYR A 42 3.17 2.85 -7.60
CA TYR A 42 4.20 2.44 -8.55
C TYR A 42 5.55 3.02 -8.18
N GLY A 43 6.59 2.22 -8.35
CA GLY A 43 7.98 2.60 -8.17
C GLY A 43 8.66 2.91 -9.50
N GLU A 44 9.57 3.89 -9.49
CA GLU A 44 10.55 4.14 -10.54
C GLU A 44 11.94 4.20 -9.91
N ILE A 45 12.90 3.43 -10.41
CA ILE A 45 14.27 3.45 -9.86
C ILE A 45 14.95 4.78 -10.23
N LYS A 46 15.45 5.50 -9.23
CA LYS A 46 16.16 6.77 -9.44
C LYS A 46 17.47 6.52 -10.18
N LYS A 47 17.88 7.48 -11.02
CA LYS A 47 19.18 7.46 -11.72
C LYS A 47 20.39 7.37 -10.77
N SER A 48 20.26 7.91 -9.56
CA SER A 48 21.29 7.89 -8.53
C SER A 48 21.35 6.59 -7.72
N SER A 49 20.40 5.68 -7.91
CA SER A 49 20.32 4.43 -7.17
C SER A 49 21.32 3.41 -7.69
N LYS A 50 21.89 2.58 -6.81
CA LYS A 50 22.72 1.44 -7.21
C LYS A 50 21.95 0.37 -7.99
N TYR A 51 20.62 0.42 -7.96
CA TYR A 51 19.73 -0.49 -8.68
C TYR A 51 19.36 0.03 -10.08
N TYR A 52 19.83 1.23 -10.45
CA TYR A 52 19.54 1.81 -11.76
C TYR A 52 20.09 0.92 -12.87
N GLY A 53 19.22 0.50 -13.79
CA GLY A 53 19.53 -0.47 -14.85
C GLY A 53 18.87 -1.84 -14.70
N GLN A 54 18.26 -2.16 -13.54
CA GLN A 54 17.42 -3.36 -13.40
C GLN A 54 16.15 -3.29 -14.28
N THR A 55 15.69 -2.08 -14.58
CA THR A 55 14.59 -1.80 -15.50
C THR A 55 15.03 -0.85 -16.60
N LYS A 56 14.20 -0.73 -17.64
CA LYS A 56 14.29 0.39 -18.57
C LYS A 56 14.21 1.72 -17.81
N PRO A 57 14.96 2.76 -18.22
CA PRO A 57 14.85 4.09 -17.61
C PRO A 57 13.41 4.62 -17.64
N GLY A 58 12.90 5.08 -16.50
CA GLY A 58 11.53 5.58 -16.37
C GLY A 58 10.43 4.51 -16.35
N ALA A 59 10.81 3.22 -16.30
CA ALA A 59 9.83 2.15 -16.15
C ALA A 59 9.17 2.20 -14.77
N LEU A 60 7.84 2.09 -14.77
CA LEU A 60 7.02 1.99 -13.58
C LEU A 60 6.75 0.51 -13.27
N PHE A 61 6.82 0.14 -12.01
CA PHE A 61 6.46 -1.19 -11.52
C PHE A 61 5.59 -1.07 -10.27
N PRO A 62 4.62 -1.98 -10.07
CA PRO A 62 3.75 -1.93 -8.90
C PRO A 62 4.57 -2.13 -7.62
N VAL A 63 4.26 -1.35 -6.59
CA VAL A 63 4.89 -1.42 -5.27
C VAL A 63 3.85 -1.25 -4.16
N TRP A 64 4.20 -1.67 -2.96
CA TRP A 64 3.51 -1.27 -1.73
C TRP A 64 4.53 -0.84 -0.67
N ILE A 65 4.05 -0.10 0.32
CA ILE A 65 4.89 0.39 1.41
C ILE A 65 4.66 -0.49 2.64
N SER A 66 5.73 -1.09 3.14
CA SER A 66 5.74 -1.80 4.42
C SER A 66 6.24 -0.86 5.52
N CYS A 67 5.75 -1.05 6.74
CA CYS A 67 6.17 -0.28 7.91
C CYS A 67 7.51 -0.75 8.53
N HIS A 68 8.30 -1.54 7.80
CA HIS A 68 9.43 -2.27 8.37
C HIS A 68 10.77 -1.95 7.69
N GLY A 69 11.65 -1.29 8.45
CA GLY A 69 13.08 -1.19 8.16
C GLY A 69 13.47 -0.21 7.06
N GLU A 70 14.74 -0.27 6.65
CA GLU A 70 15.31 0.64 5.63
C GLU A 70 14.75 0.36 4.22
N TYR A 71 14.27 -0.87 3.99
CA TYR A 71 13.69 -1.35 2.74
C TYR A 71 12.15 -1.30 2.78
N ALA A 72 11.61 -0.11 3.07
CA ALA A 72 10.18 0.08 3.21
C ALA A 72 9.37 -0.06 1.91
N VAL A 73 10.02 -0.06 0.72
CA VAL A 73 9.33 -0.23 -0.56
C VAL A 73 9.46 -1.68 -1.01
N GLN A 74 8.33 -2.33 -1.22
CA GLN A 74 8.25 -3.75 -1.57
C GLN A 74 7.63 -3.92 -2.96
N GLY A 75 8.06 -4.94 -3.68
CA GLY A 75 7.68 -5.21 -5.07
C GLY A 75 8.74 -4.81 -6.09
N GLY A 76 8.37 -4.86 -7.37
CA GLY A 76 9.27 -4.60 -8.49
C GLY A 76 10.36 -5.67 -8.71
N PRO A 77 11.27 -5.45 -9.67
CA PRO A 77 12.20 -6.49 -10.15
C PRO A 77 13.25 -6.94 -9.15
N GLY A 78 13.65 -6.05 -8.23
CA GLY A 78 14.60 -6.32 -7.16
C GLY A 78 13.94 -6.77 -5.87
N GLY A 79 12.61 -6.92 -5.86
CA GLY A 79 11.80 -7.35 -4.73
C GLY A 79 11.62 -6.30 -3.63
N GLN A 80 12.68 -5.58 -3.28
CA GLN A 80 12.64 -4.57 -2.23
C GLN A 80 13.62 -3.42 -2.47
N TYR A 81 13.22 -2.22 -2.09
CA TYR A 81 13.97 -0.98 -2.29
C TYR A 81 13.85 -0.05 -1.08
N ARG A 82 14.81 0.86 -0.94
CA ARG A 82 14.75 1.95 0.04
C ARG A 82 14.00 3.14 -0.57
N LEU A 83 13.31 3.92 0.26
CA LEU A 83 12.63 5.16 -0.20
C LEU A 83 13.59 6.14 -0.90
N LYS A 84 14.87 6.15 -0.51
CA LYS A 84 15.89 6.99 -1.17
C LYS A 84 16.22 6.54 -2.60
N ASP A 85 16.02 5.26 -2.93
CA ASP A 85 16.46 4.63 -4.18
C ASP A 85 15.39 4.65 -5.28
N VAL A 86 14.13 4.93 -4.94
CA VAL A 86 12.99 4.92 -5.88
C VAL A 86 12.11 6.16 -5.74
N TRP A 87 11.50 6.59 -6.83
CA TRP A 87 10.34 7.50 -6.79
C TRP A 87 9.08 6.67 -6.61
N ILE A 88 8.13 7.18 -5.83
CA ILE A 88 6.80 6.58 -5.64
C ILE A 88 5.77 7.44 -6.36
N TRP A 89 4.86 6.77 -7.05
CA TRP A 89 3.82 7.34 -7.88
C TRP A 89 2.48 6.73 -7.52
N ALA A 90 1.45 7.54 -7.35
CA ALA A 90 0.06 7.09 -7.30
C ALA A 90 -0.56 7.36 -8.67
N LEU A 91 -1.11 6.33 -9.32
CA LEU A 91 -1.75 6.48 -10.63
C LEU A 91 -3.27 6.46 -10.47
N ASP A 92 -3.94 7.55 -10.82
CA ASP A 92 -5.40 7.61 -10.88
C ASP A 92 -5.84 7.46 -12.35
N GLY A 93 -6.30 6.26 -12.70
CA GLY A 93 -6.57 5.88 -14.09
C GLY A 93 -5.31 5.96 -14.98
N GLU A 94 -5.46 6.50 -16.19
CA GLU A 94 -4.35 6.69 -17.14
C GLU A 94 -3.51 7.95 -16.86
N SER A 95 -4.00 8.84 -15.99
CA SER A 95 -3.34 10.09 -15.67
C SER A 95 -2.35 9.86 -14.53
N LYS A 96 -1.06 10.00 -14.86
CA LYS A 96 0.00 10.03 -13.84
C LYS A 96 -0.22 11.24 -12.95
N LEU A 97 -0.86 11.07 -11.79
CA LEU A 97 -0.72 12.04 -10.71
C LEU A 97 0.72 11.93 -10.23
N LYS A 98 1.55 12.80 -10.80
CA LYS A 98 2.95 13.02 -10.40
C LYS A 98 2.98 13.69 -9.04
N THR A 99 2.53 12.98 -8.00
CA THR A 99 2.79 13.41 -6.63
C THR A 99 4.03 12.67 -6.14
N ARG A 100 5.08 13.42 -5.83
CA ARG A 100 6.26 12.90 -5.16
C ARG A 100 5.90 12.86 -3.69
N LEU A 101 5.81 11.66 -3.12
CA LEU A 101 5.77 11.50 -1.67
C LEU A 101 7.19 11.80 -1.17
N ASN A 102 7.37 12.97 -0.53
CA ASN A 102 8.62 13.35 0.15
C ASN A 102 8.52 13.02 1.63
#